data_AF-A0A828YXT9-F1
#
_entry.id   AF-A0A828YXT9-F1
#
_cell.length_a   1.000
_cell.length_b   1.000
_cell.length_c   1.000
_cell.angle_alpha   90.00
_cell.angle_beta   90.00
_cell.angle_gamma   90.00
#
_symmetry.space_group_name_H-M   'P 1'
#
loop_
_entity.id
_entity.type
_entity.pdbx_description
1 polymer ?
#
loop_
_entity_poly.entity_id
_entity_poly.type
_entity_poly.pdbx_seq_one_letter_code
_entity_poly.pdbx_strand_id
1 'polypeptide(L)'
;MKDGKVVVNSPFGERWGRFHNGNDLAHAGKFMAPVDIENVKVTQGKERTNQDGNAVGIWKQSKPGEIKVNGIPVKTNIETLHTWQGGKEVEYTREMADKDYNKHPSKNLTYDQLMATPAHQMSKDGNSVSGTYKIGDQNYTLRFKHLSDLSMVQNSSGGFKTTISKGGAVGVIASTGYSTGNHAHFQVESGSHLPTDVKKYTNNMNPGKGKPNYSIDPIYFLNQMAGPNEEKEGRTW
;
A
#
# COMPACT_ATOMS: atom_id res chain seq x y z
N MET A 1 -18.81 -2.04 3.76
CA MET A 1 -19.83 -2.55 2.82
C MET A 1 -21.00 -1.59 2.81
N LYS A 2 -21.53 -1.23 1.64
CA LYS A 2 -22.86 -0.61 1.52
C LYS A 2 -23.72 -1.65 0.80
N ASP A 3 -24.80 -2.07 1.43
CA ASP A 3 -25.73 -3.09 0.88
C ASP A 3 -25.07 -4.45 0.55
N GLY A 4 -24.13 -4.90 1.38
CA GLY A 4 -23.42 -6.19 1.16
C GLY A 4 -22.46 -6.19 -0.04
N LYS A 5 -22.26 -5.04 -0.70
CA LYS A 5 -21.34 -4.89 -1.83
C LYS A 5 -20.11 -4.08 -1.43
N VAL A 6 -18.96 -4.49 -1.96
CA VAL A 6 -17.72 -3.71 -1.91
C VAL A 6 -17.92 -2.49 -2.82
N VAL A 7 -17.78 -1.29 -2.24
CA VAL A 7 -17.89 -0.04 -3.00
C VAL A 7 -16.50 0.29 -3.49
N VAL A 8 -16.29 0.12 -4.79
CA VAL A 8 -15.03 0.46 -5.45
C VAL A 8 -15.08 1.93 -5.84
N ASN A 9 -14.25 2.75 -5.19
CA ASN A 9 -14.06 4.16 -5.55
C ASN A 9 -13.21 4.31 -6.82
N SER A 10 -12.19 3.46 -6.95
CA SER A 10 -11.25 3.51 -8.05
C SER A 10 -10.99 2.10 -8.57
N PRO A 11 -11.59 1.69 -9.70
CA PRO A 11 -11.30 0.38 -10.27
C PRO A 11 -9.87 0.24 -10.82
N PHE A 12 -9.44 -1.02 -10.91
CA PHE A 12 -8.27 -1.45 -11.69
C PHE A 12 -8.37 -0.97 -13.15
N GLY A 13 -7.25 -0.56 -13.75
CA GLY A 13 -7.22 -0.10 -15.14
C GLY A 13 -6.50 1.23 -15.38
N GLU A 14 -6.43 1.64 -16.64
CA GLU A 14 -5.77 2.88 -17.06
C GLU A 14 -6.58 4.13 -16.66
N ARG A 15 -5.88 5.12 -16.09
CA ARG A 15 -6.42 6.40 -15.63
C ARG A 15 -5.41 7.50 -15.86
N TRP A 16 -5.79 8.54 -16.61
CA TRP A 16 -4.96 9.73 -16.81
C TRP A 16 -3.51 9.41 -17.25
N GLY A 17 -3.36 8.42 -18.14
CA GLY A 17 -2.05 7.98 -18.66
C GLY A 17 -1.22 7.14 -17.68
N ARG A 18 -1.81 6.64 -16.59
CA ARG A 18 -1.17 5.71 -15.64
C ARG A 18 -2.07 4.52 -15.35
N PHE A 19 -1.48 3.34 -15.22
CA PHE A 19 -2.23 2.13 -14.87
C PHE A 19 -2.42 2.00 -13.36
N HIS A 20 -3.66 1.82 -12.90
CA HIS A 20 -4.00 1.53 -11.51
C HIS A 20 -4.02 0.01 -11.27
N ASN A 21 -3.01 -0.51 -10.54
CA ASN A 21 -2.76 -1.95 -10.38
C ASN A 21 -3.62 -2.63 -9.30
N GLY A 22 -4.65 -1.94 -8.78
CA GLY A 22 -5.50 -2.44 -7.72
C GLY A 22 -6.89 -1.79 -7.75
N ASN A 23 -7.68 -2.05 -6.72
CA ASN A 23 -8.93 -1.34 -6.48
C ASN A 23 -8.82 -0.51 -5.21
N ASP A 24 -9.28 0.75 -5.27
CA ASP A 24 -9.48 1.57 -4.07
C ASP A 24 -10.91 1.40 -3.58
N LEU A 25 -11.05 1.04 -2.32
CA LEU A 25 -12.33 0.75 -1.67
C LEU A 25 -12.76 1.91 -0.78
N ALA A 26 -14.04 2.27 -0.93
CA ALA A 26 -14.69 3.41 -0.31
C ALA A 26 -15.22 3.08 1.08
N HIS A 27 -14.37 2.70 2.02
CA HIS A 27 -14.84 2.36 3.36
C HIS A 27 -13.96 2.97 4.46
N ALA A 28 -14.60 3.40 5.54
CA ALA A 28 -13.93 3.62 6.81
C ALA A 28 -13.98 2.31 7.62
N GLY A 29 -13.03 2.14 8.54
CA GLY A 29 -12.98 1.00 9.46
C GLY A 29 -11.96 -0.05 9.06
N LYS A 30 -12.22 -1.29 9.47
CA LYS A 30 -11.26 -2.40 9.29
C LYS A 30 -11.26 -2.88 7.85
N PHE A 31 -10.07 -3.06 7.31
CA PHE A 31 -9.87 -3.81 6.08
C PHE A 31 -9.76 -5.29 6.45
N MET A 32 -10.60 -6.14 5.86
CA MET A 32 -10.70 -7.56 6.16
C MET A 32 -10.05 -8.39 5.06
N ALA A 33 -9.36 -9.47 5.45
CA ALA A 33 -8.81 -10.45 4.53
C ALA A 33 -9.94 -11.19 3.81
N PRO A 34 -10.00 -11.18 2.46
CA PRO A 34 -11.08 -11.84 1.72
C PRO A 34 -10.89 -13.36 1.59
N VAL A 35 -9.68 -13.85 1.86
CA VAL A 35 -9.25 -15.26 1.85
C VAL A 35 -8.21 -15.44 2.96
N ASP A 36 -7.82 -16.69 3.23
CA ASP A 36 -6.65 -16.95 4.07
C ASP A 36 -5.39 -16.39 3.42
N ILE A 37 -4.52 -15.78 4.23
CA ILE A 37 -3.26 -15.17 3.79
C ILE A 37 -2.13 -15.84 4.55
N GLU A 38 -1.13 -16.32 3.83
CA GLU A 38 0.11 -16.88 4.36
C GLU A 38 1.32 -15.97 4.09
N ASN A 39 2.48 -16.30 4.67
CA ASN A 39 3.74 -15.59 4.43
C ASN A 39 3.63 -14.06 4.60
N VAL A 40 2.90 -13.65 5.63
CA VAL A 40 2.56 -12.25 5.85
C VAL A 40 3.82 -11.40 6.04
N LYS A 41 3.88 -10.29 5.31
CA LYS A 41 4.92 -9.25 5.36
C LYS A 41 4.26 -7.91 5.52
N VAL A 42 4.91 -7.05 6.31
CA VAL A 42 4.39 -5.73 6.65
C VAL A 42 5.38 -4.67 6.24
N THR A 43 4.88 -3.58 5.65
CA THR A 43 5.63 -2.32 5.56
C THR A 43 5.02 -1.31 6.50
N GLN A 44 5.83 -0.37 6.96
CA GLN A 44 5.38 0.72 7.81
C GLN A 44 5.48 2.04 7.03
N GLY A 45 4.53 2.92 7.25
CA GLY A 45 4.50 4.24 6.65
C GLY A 45 3.74 5.24 7.51
N LYS A 46 3.72 6.48 7.04
CA LYS A 46 3.11 7.60 7.78
C LYS A 46 2.12 8.35 6.91
N GLU A 47 1.23 9.04 7.59
CA GLU A 47 0.36 10.06 7.03
C GLU A 47 0.64 11.38 7.74
N ARG A 48 0.13 12.46 7.16
CA ARG A 48 0.09 13.80 7.73
C ARG A 48 -1.30 14.37 7.49
N THR A 49 -1.66 15.37 8.29
CA THR A 49 -2.83 16.22 8.01
C THR A 49 -2.34 17.49 7.32
N ASN A 50 -2.78 17.76 6.09
CA ASN A 50 -2.40 18.98 5.38
C ASN A 50 -3.04 20.22 6.04
N GLN A 51 -2.59 21.42 5.66
CA GLN A 51 -3.13 22.70 6.14
C GLN A 51 -4.66 22.87 6.01
N ASP A 52 -5.29 22.10 5.12
CA ASP A 52 -6.74 22.12 4.86
C ASP A 52 -7.50 21.11 5.73
N GLY A 53 -6.80 20.35 6.59
CA GLY A 53 -7.39 19.32 7.46
C GLY A 53 -7.52 17.94 6.82
N ASN A 54 -7.03 17.73 5.61
CA ASN A 54 -7.12 16.45 4.90
C ASN A 54 -5.95 15.52 5.27
N ALA A 55 -6.26 14.24 5.52
CA ALA A 55 -5.25 13.21 5.64
C ALA A 55 -4.61 12.95 4.27
N VAL A 56 -3.27 13.00 4.21
CA VAL A 56 -2.48 12.76 3.01
C VAL A 56 -1.25 11.97 3.40
N GLY A 57 -0.84 11.04 2.56
CA GLY A 57 0.29 10.20 2.86
C GLY A 57 1.64 10.88 2.64
N ILE A 58 2.62 10.44 3.44
CA ILE A 58 4.01 10.89 3.38
C ILE A 58 4.94 9.68 3.41
N TRP A 59 5.98 9.71 2.57
CA TRP A 59 6.97 8.65 2.49
C TRP A 59 8.37 9.21 2.29
N LYS A 60 9.37 8.36 2.45
CA LYS A 60 10.77 8.71 2.30
C LYS A 60 11.39 7.94 1.14
N GLN A 61 12.17 8.63 0.30
CA GLN A 61 12.98 8.03 -0.76
C GLN A 61 14.45 8.20 -0.43
N SER A 62 15.22 7.13 -0.59
CA SER A 62 16.67 7.12 -0.46
C SER A 62 17.29 6.90 -1.84
N LYS A 63 18.10 7.84 -2.31
CA LYS A 63 18.82 7.72 -3.59
C LYS A 63 20.32 7.90 -3.37
N PRO A 64 21.17 7.10 -4.04
CA PRO A 64 22.61 7.35 -4.04
C PRO A 64 22.89 8.76 -4.56
N GLY A 65 23.76 9.48 -3.87
CA GLY A 65 24.17 10.83 -4.22
C GLY A 65 25.50 11.18 -3.57
N GLU A 66 25.88 12.44 -3.73
CA GLU A 66 27.13 12.97 -3.20
C GLU A 66 26.82 14.21 -2.36
N ILE A 67 27.30 14.22 -1.13
CA ILE A 67 27.25 15.38 -0.23
C ILE A 67 28.66 15.86 0.06
N LYS A 68 28.83 17.13 0.43
CA LYS A 68 30.12 17.65 0.91
C LYS A 68 30.14 17.61 2.44
N VAL A 69 31.08 16.85 3.00
CA VAL A 69 31.39 16.86 4.43
C VAL A 69 32.76 17.54 4.59
N ASN A 70 32.79 18.71 5.22
CA ASN A 70 34.01 19.53 5.35
C ASN A 70 34.70 19.81 3.99
N GLY A 71 33.90 20.05 2.95
CA GLY A 71 34.39 20.30 1.59
C GLY A 71 34.78 19.04 0.81
N ILE A 72 34.84 17.87 1.45
CA ILE A 72 35.16 16.59 0.81
C ILE A 72 33.88 15.94 0.29
N PRO A 73 33.81 15.55 -0.99
CA PRO A 73 32.68 14.81 -1.53
C PRO A 73 32.61 13.40 -0.93
N VAL A 74 31.46 13.05 -0.38
CA VAL A 74 31.17 11.74 0.20
C VAL A 74 29.95 11.17 -0.51
N LYS A 75 30.13 9.99 -1.10
CA LYS A 75 29.02 9.22 -1.66
C LYS A 75 28.19 8.63 -0.53
N THR A 76 26.91 8.95 -0.52
CA THR A 76 25.97 8.48 0.50
C THR A 76 24.58 8.34 -0.08
N ASN A 77 23.66 7.78 0.70
CA ASN A 77 22.25 7.81 0.38
C ASN A 77 21.65 9.13 0.86
N ILE A 78 21.07 9.89 -0.06
CA ILE A 78 20.35 11.12 0.23
C ILE A 78 18.88 10.74 0.42
N GLU A 79 18.39 11.01 1.63
CA GLU A 79 16.99 10.82 1.97
C GLU A 79 16.18 12.08 1.69
N THR A 80 15.03 11.92 1.03
CA THR A 80 14.08 13.00 0.74
C THR A 80 12.68 12.57 1.16
N LEU A 81 11.92 13.49 1.73
CA LEU A 81 10.51 13.28 2.06
C LEU A 81 9.65 13.67 0.86
N HIS A 82 8.57 12.93 0.65
CA HIS A 82 7.66 13.14 -0.46
C HIS A 82 6.23 13.04 0.01
N THR A 83 5.35 13.78 -0.65
CA THR A 83 3.91 13.79 -0.39
C THR A 83 3.15 13.96 -1.70
N TRP A 84 1.84 13.76 -1.63
CA TRP A 84 0.94 14.25 -2.66
C TRP A 84 0.52 15.70 -2.42
N GLN A 85 0.50 16.51 -3.47
CA GLN A 85 -0.07 17.86 -3.47
C GLN A 85 -0.49 18.28 -4.89
N GLY A 86 -1.70 18.82 -5.02
CA GLY A 86 -2.14 19.52 -6.24
C GLY A 86 -2.06 18.71 -7.54
N GLY A 87 -2.40 17.43 -7.51
CA GLY A 87 -2.42 16.58 -8.71
C GLY A 87 -1.24 15.63 -8.85
N LYS A 88 -0.21 15.74 -8.00
CA LYS A 88 1.07 15.07 -8.23
C LYS A 88 1.86 14.76 -6.96
N GLU A 89 2.85 13.89 -7.15
CA GLU A 89 3.96 13.67 -6.22
C GLU A 89 4.87 14.90 -6.20
N VAL A 90 5.18 15.40 -5.01
CA VAL A 90 6.12 16.49 -4.77
C VAL A 90 7.04 16.15 -3.60
N GLU A 91 8.23 16.75 -3.58
CA GLU A 91 9.08 16.73 -2.39
C GLU A 91 8.38 17.50 -1.26
N TYR A 92 8.37 16.93 -0.07
CA TYR A 92 7.80 17.55 1.12
C TYR A 92 8.87 18.38 1.80
N THR A 93 8.72 19.70 1.79
CA THR A 93 9.73 20.65 2.29
C THR A 93 9.52 20.99 3.77
N ARG A 94 10.53 21.61 4.39
CA ARG A 94 10.41 22.16 5.75
C ARG A 94 9.27 23.18 5.86
N GLU A 95 9.14 24.07 4.87
CA GLU A 95 8.06 25.07 4.86
C GLU A 95 6.67 24.42 4.85
N MET A 96 6.49 23.33 4.08
CA MET A 96 5.24 22.57 4.09
C MET A 96 4.99 21.93 5.46
N ALA A 97 6.03 21.32 6.05
CA ALA A 97 5.95 20.72 7.37
C ALA A 97 5.59 21.73 8.46
N ASP A 98 6.16 22.94 8.42
CA ASP A 98 5.87 23.98 9.39
C ASP A 98 4.42 24.47 9.26
N LYS A 99 3.91 24.64 8.03
CA LYS A 99 2.49 25.00 7.78
C LYS A 99 1.54 23.93 8.32
N ASP A 100 1.79 22.67 7.97
CA ASP A 100 0.97 21.54 8.39
C ASP A 100 1.04 21.34 9.91
N TYR A 101 2.22 21.44 10.52
CA TYR A 101 2.43 21.31 11.97
C TYR A 101 1.76 22.45 12.74
N ASN A 102 1.95 23.70 12.34
CA ASN A 102 1.36 24.85 13.02
C ASN A 102 -0.18 24.82 12.99
N LYS A 103 -0.76 24.29 11.91
CA LYS A 103 -2.21 24.14 11.79
C LYS A 103 -2.76 22.93 12.55
N HIS A 104 -2.01 21.84 12.59
CA HIS A 104 -2.45 20.57 13.18
C HIS A 104 -1.34 19.89 14.03
N PRO A 105 -0.89 20.52 15.13
CA PRO A 105 0.30 20.08 15.87
C PRO A 105 0.12 18.73 16.56
N SER A 106 -1.11 18.35 16.91
CA SER A 106 -1.42 17.05 17.51
C SER A 106 -1.51 15.90 16.49
N LYS A 107 -1.52 16.21 15.18
CA LYS A 107 -1.64 15.22 14.10
C LYS A 107 -0.38 15.10 13.25
N ASN A 108 0.56 16.02 13.40
CA ASN A 108 1.74 16.11 12.55
C ASN A 108 3.03 16.06 13.36
N LEU A 109 4.06 15.52 12.73
CA LEU A 109 5.44 15.62 13.19
C LEU A 109 6.10 16.82 12.52
N THR A 110 7.12 17.38 13.17
CA THR A 110 7.97 18.41 12.54
C THR A 110 8.81 17.80 11.42
N TYR A 111 9.37 18.66 10.56
CA TYR A 111 10.26 18.20 9.49
C TYR A 111 11.43 17.36 10.02
N ASP A 112 12.06 17.80 11.12
CA ASP A 112 13.22 17.09 11.70
C ASP A 112 12.82 15.74 12.30
N GLN A 113 11.64 15.64 12.91
CA GLN A 113 11.12 14.37 13.40
C GLN A 113 10.80 13.39 12.25
N LEU A 114 10.28 13.89 11.13
CA LEU A 114 10.05 13.08 9.92
C LEU A 114 11.38 12.64 9.29
N MET A 115 12.37 13.53 9.20
CA MET A 115 13.70 13.18 8.70
C MET A 115 14.43 12.20 9.63
N ALA A 116 14.25 12.30 10.95
CA ALA A 116 14.80 11.35 11.91
C ALA A 116 14.09 9.99 11.88
N THR A 117 12.86 9.91 11.35
CA THR A 117 12.14 8.64 11.23
C THR A 117 12.88 7.70 10.27
N PRO A 118 13.21 6.45 10.64
CA PRO A 118 13.91 5.53 9.75
C PRO A 118 13.15 5.26 8.44
N ALA A 119 13.86 5.15 7.31
CA ALA A 119 13.22 4.97 6.00
C ALA A 119 12.31 3.73 5.89
N HIS A 120 12.63 2.64 6.59
CA HIS A 120 11.79 1.44 6.64
C HIS A 120 10.42 1.67 7.33
N GLN A 121 10.27 2.78 8.07
CA GLN A 121 9.02 3.23 8.70
C GLN A 121 8.28 4.30 7.88
N MET A 122 8.78 4.64 6.68
CA MET A 122 8.21 5.64 5.79
C MET A 122 8.08 5.09 4.36
N SER A 123 7.59 3.86 4.25
CA SER A 123 7.35 3.18 2.99
C SER A 123 6.40 3.97 2.09
N LYS A 124 6.69 3.94 0.78
CA LYS A 124 5.78 4.47 -0.25
C LYS A 124 4.46 3.71 -0.29
N ASP A 125 4.44 2.44 0.10
CA ASP A 125 3.18 1.68 0.22
C ASP A 125 2.38 2.06 1.49
N GLY A 126 2.95 2.86 2.40
CA GLY A 126 2.34 3.18 3.68
C GLY A 126 2.49 2.03 4.69
N ASN A 127 1.65 2.04 5.72
CA ASN A 127 1.40 0.82 6.47
C ASN A 127 0.67 -0.15 5.54
N SER A 128 1.30 -1.27 5.23
CA SER A 128 0.73 -2.27 4.34
C SER A 128 0.91 -3.66 4.90
N VAL A 129 -0.07 -4.51 4.62
CA VAL A 129 0.01 -5.95 4.83
C VAL A 129 0.04 -6.61 3.47
N SER A 130 0.95 -7.56 3.30
CA SER A 130 1.00 -8.39 2.12
C SER A 130 1.20 -9.84 2.50
N GLY A 131 0.81 -10.76 1.64
CA GLY A 131 1.05 -12.19 1.85
C GLY A 131 0.66 -12.98 0.62
N THR A 132 0.70 -14.29 0.73
CA THR A 132 0.45 -15.22 -0.36
C THR A 132 -0.86 -15.96 -0.17
N TYR A 133 -1.59 -16.15 -1.27
CA TYR A 133 -2.69 -17.09 -1.38
C TYR A 133 -2.40 -18.06 -2.54
N LYS A 134 -2.65 -19.36 -2.33
CA LYS A 134 -2.32 -20.41 -3.30
C LYS A 134 -3.59 -20.88 -4.01
N ILE A 135 -3.52 -21.04 -5.34
CA ILE A 135 -4.54 -21.74 -6.14
C ILE A 135 -3.80 -22.83 -6.94
N GLY A 136 -4.10 -24.09 -6.67
CA GLY A 136 -3.31 -25.21 -7.21
C GLY A 136 -1.84 -25.09 -6.80
N ASP A 137 -0.94 -24.95 -7.78
CA ASP A 137 0.50 -24.75 -7.56
C ASP A 137 0.99 -23.30 -7.72
N GLN A 138 0.07 -22.37 -7.99
CA GLN A 138 0.41 -20.97 -8.19
C GLN A 138 0.19 -20.14 -6.92
N ASN A 139 1.21 -19.36 -6.55
CA ASN A 139 1.12 -18.35 -5.49
C ASN A 139 0.72 -16.99 -6.07
N TYR A 140 -0.22 -16.33 -5.41
CA TYR A 140 -0.64 -14.96 -5.68
C TYR A 140 -0.27 -14.08 -4.50
N THR A 141 0.33 -12.93 -4.75
CA THR A 141 0.61 -11.95 -3.70
C THR A 141 -0.58 -11.02 -3.56
N LEU A 142 -1.15 -10.95 -2.36
CA LEU A 142 -2.20 -10.02 -1.99
C LEU A 142 -1.56 -8.87 -1.21
N ARG A 143 -1.92 -7.63 -1.54
CA ARG A 143 -1.40 -6.40 -0.91
C ARG A 143 -2.53 -5.48 -0.48
N PHE A 144 -2.51 -5.07 0.78
CA PHE A 144 -3.46 -4.17 1.42
C PHE A 144 -2.69 -2.94 1.89
N LYS A 145 -2.89 -1.79 1.25
CA LYS A 145 -2.08 -0.59 1.48
C LYS A 145 -2.85 0.54 2.18
N HIS A 146 -2.08 1.55 2.60
CA HIS A 146 -2.56 2.81 3.17
C HIS A 146 -3.32 2.66 4.49
N LEU A 147 -2.89 1.74 5.35
CA LEU A 147 -3.49 1.49 6.66
C LEU A 147 -3.04 2.53 7.71
N SER A 148 -3.79 2.75 8.78
CA SER A 148 -3.37 3.62 9.91
C SER A 148 -2.62 2.82 10.97
N ASP A 149 -3.17 1.67 11.35
CA ASP A 149 -2.68 0.83 12.44
C ASP A 149 -2.48 -0.62 11.97
N LEU A 150 -1.38 -1.22 12.42
CA LEU A 150 -0.95 -2.59 12.15
C LEU A 150 -1.06 -3.49 13.39
N SER A 151 -1.57 -3.00 14.52
CA SER A 151 -1.76 -3.75 15.77
C SER A 151 -2.58 -5.03 15.56
N MET A 152 -3.54 -5.01 14.63
CA MET A 152 -4.38 -6.17 14.31
C MET A 152 -3.60 -7.34 13.69
N VAL A 153 -2.45 -7.04 13.08
CA VAL A 153 -1.54 -8.03 12.49
C VAL A 153 -0.25 -8.19 13.28
N GLN A 154 -0.13 -7.54 14.45
CA GLN A 154 0.95 -7.79 15.39
C GLN A 154 0.63 -9.02 16.26
N ASN A 155 1.69 -9.71 16.67
CA ASN A 155 1.64 -10.73 17.70
C ASN A 155 1.96 -10.11 19.07
N SER A 156 1.69 -10.85 20.16
CA SER A 156 1.92 -10.37 21.53
C SER A 156 3.39 -10.06 21.84
N SER A 157 4.33 -10.64 21.08
CA SER A 157 5.78 -10.37 21.20
C SER A 157 6.24 -9.12 20.44
N GLY A 158 5.34 -8.38 19.77
CA GLY A 158 5.65 -7.17 19.00
C GLY A 158 6.13 -7.41 17.57
N GLY A 159 6.25 -8.67 17.14
CA GLY A 159 6.42 -9.05 15.73
C GLY A 159 5.09 -9.05 14.98
N PHE A 160 5.12 -9.47 13.72
CA PHE A 160 3.90 -9.60 12.90
C PHE A 160 3.46 -11.07 12.79
N LYS A 161 2.16 -11.27 12.61
CA LYS A 161 1.59 -12.58 12.28
C LYS A 161 2.18 -13.07 10.97
N THR A 162 2.35 -14.39 10.85
CA THR A 162 2.76 -15.05 9.60
C THR A 162 1.57 -15.47 8.74
N THR A 163 0.38 -15.58 9.35
CA THR A 163 -0.88 -15.92 8.69
C THR A 163 -2.03 -15.03 9.18
N ILE A 164 -3.02 -14.83 8.32
CA ILE A 164 -4.28 -14.14 8.64
C ILE A 164 -5.42 -14.94 8.01
N SER A 165 -6.38 -15.40 8.81
CA SER A 165 -7.53 -16.13 8.30
C SER A 165 -8.49 -15.22 7.53
N LYS A 166 -9.27 -15.80 6.59
CA LYS A 166 -10.40 -15.14 5.94
C LYS A 166 -11.30 -14.49 6.98
N GLY A 167 -11.72 -13.24 6.71
CA GLY A 167 -12.50 -12.44 7.65
C GLY A 167 -11.68 -11.88 8.84
N GLY A 168 -10.37 -12.15 8.91
CA GLY A 168 -9.46 -11.50 9.84
C GLY A 168 -9.17 -10.06 9.41
N ALA A 169 -9.01 -9.16 10.37
CA ALA A 169 -8.65 -7.77 10.06
C ALA A 169 -7.16 -7.66 9.70
N VAL A 170 -6.86 -7.05 8.56
CA VAL A 170 -5.48 -6.73 8.13
C VAL A 170 -5.01 -5.36 8.61
N GLY A 171 -5.93 -4.49 9.01
CA GLY A 171 -5.64 -3.18 9.60
C GLY A 171 -6.83 -2.22 9.48
N VAL A 172 -6.60 -0.95 9.77
CA VAL A 172 -7.62 0.11 9.68
C VAL A 172 -7.34 1.02 8.50
N ILE A 173 -8.35 1.36 7.72
CA ILE A 173 -8.23 2.21 6.53
C ILE A 173 -7.79 3.63 6.90
N ALA A 174 -6.84 4.18 6.15
CA ALA A 174 -6.25 5.51 6.37
C ALA A 174 -5.62 6.07 5.09
N SER A 175 -4.63 6.96 5.23
CA SER A 175 -3.96 7.61 4.10
C SER A 175 -2.43 7.56 4.22
N THR A 176 -1.85 6.48 4.73
CA THR A 176 -0.37 6.41 4.86
C THR A 176 0.35 6.17 3.52
N GLY A 177 1.58 6.68 3.37
CA GLY A 177 2.42 6.43 2.18
C GLY A 177 1.99 7.20 0.92
N TYR A 178 1.95 6.57 -0.24
CA TYR A 178 1.54 7.19 -1.49
C TYR A 178 0.01 7.25 -1.61
N SER A 179 -0.62 8.12 -0.82
CA SER A 179 -2.08 8.23 -0.72
C SER A 179 -2.54 9.68 -0.72
N THR A 180 -3.69 9.94 -1.35
CA THR A 180 -4.31 11.28 -1.48
C THR A 180 -5.46 11.52 -0.50
N GLY A 181 -5.85 10.50 0.26
CA GLY A 181 -6.95 10.54 1.21
C GLY A 181 -7.27 9.15 1.75
N ASN A 182 -8.21 9.06 2.69
CA ASN A 182 -8.56 7.79 3.33
C ASN A 182 -9.18 6.81 2.34
N HIS A 183 -8.49 5.70 2.06
CA HIS A 183 -9.00 4.60 1.24
C HIS A 183 -8.24 3.28 1.49
N ALA A 184 -8.90 2.17 1.23
CA ALA A 184 -8.27 0.86 1.21
C ALA A 184 -7.81 0.54 -0.22
N HIS A 185 -6.51 0.41 -0.45
CA HIS A 185 -6.00 -0.04 -1.75
C HIS A 185 -5.70 -1.54 -1.71
N PHE A 186 -6.42 -2.32 -2.52
CA PHE A 186 -6.23 -3.76 -2.68
C PHE A 186 -5.53 -4.07 -3.99
N GLN A 187 -4.45 -4.85 -3.95
CA GLN A 187 -3.71 -5.28 -5.13
C GLN A 187 -3.47 -6.78 -5.10
N VAL A 188 -3.59 -7.43 -6.26
CA VAL A 188 -3.26 -8.84 -6.47
C VAL A 188 -2.18 -8.95 -7.54
N GLU A 189 -1.17 -9.77 -7.30
CA GLU A 189 -0.08 -10.04 -8.24
C GLU A 189 0.12 -11.55 -8.41
N SER A 190 0.44 -12.00 -9.63
CA SER A 190 0.73 -13.41 -9.94
C SER A 190 2.20 -13.68 -10.26
N GLY A 191 3.07 -12.68 -10.07
CA GLY A 191 4.46 -12.79 -10.48
C GLY A 191 4.57 -12.89 -12.00
N SER A 192 5.46 -13.76 -12.49
CA SER A 192 5.65 -13.97 -13.92
C SER A 192 4.63 -14.91 -14.57
N HIS A 193 3.77 -15.55 -13.78
CA HIS A 193 2.73 -16.41 -14.30
C HIS A 193 1.50 -15.57 -14.65
N LEU A 194 0.94 -15.80 -15.84
CA LEU A 194 -0.34 -15.24 -16.23
C LEU A 194 -1.32 -16.40 -16.40
N PRO A 195 -2.43 -16.44 -15.64
CA PRO A 195 -3.49 -17.40 -15.89
C PRO A 195 -3.99 -17.31 -17.35
N THR A 196 -4.56 -18.38 -17.87
CA THR A 196 -5.17 -18.35 -19.21
C THR A 196 -6.40 -17.43 -19.22
N ASP A 197 -6.61 -16.72 -20.33
CA ASP A 197 -7.81 -15.90 -20.59
C ASP A 197 -8.09 -14.71 -19.66
N VAL A 198 -7.10 -14.28 -18.86
CA VAL A 198 -7.24 -13.12 -17.96
C VAL A 198 -6.73 -11.80 -18.53
N LYS A 199 -6.27 -11.75 -19.79
CA LYS A 199 -5.55 -10.58 -20.35
C LYS A 199 -6.24 -9.23 -20.11
N LYS A 200 -7.57 -9.16 -20.21
CA LYS A 200 -8.33 -7.90 -19.99
C LYS A 200 -8.39 -7.45 -18.52
N TYR A 201 -8.08 -8.34 -17.59
CA TYR A 201 -8.08 -8.12 -16.15
C TYR A 201 -6.66 -8.08 -15.58
N THR A 202 -5.66 -7.92 -16.42
CA THR A 202 -4.26 -7.97 -15.99
C THR A 202 -3.45 -6.84 -16.60
N ASN A 203 -2.39 -6.47 -15.90
CA ASN A 203 -1.41 -5.54 -16.39
C ASN A 203 0.00 -6.05 -16.11
N ASN A 204 0.88 -6.00 -17.10
CA ASN A 204 2.30 -6.22 -16.85
C ASN A 204 2.85 -4.96 -16.19
N MET A 205 3.24 -5.07 -14.92
CA MET A 205 3.76 -3.94 -14.14
C MET A 205 5.19 -3.57 -14.53
N ASN A 206 5.91 -4.45 -15.23
CA ASN A 206 7.30 -4.24 -15.68
C ASN A 206 7.45 -4.46 -17.20
N PRO A 207 6.69 -3.73 -18.04
CA PRO A 207 6.79 -3.92 -19.49
C PRO A 207 8.19 -3.53 -19.97
N GLY A 208 8.82 -4.41 -20.75
CA GLY A 208 10.16 -4.18 -21.29
C GLY A 208 11.31 -4.21 -20.27
N LYS A 209 11.07 -4.64 -19.02
CA LYS A 209 12.12 -4.74 -17.98
C LYS A 209 12.10 -6.11 -17.30
N GLY A 210 13.10 -6.93 -17.60
CA GLY A 210 13.32 -8.21 -16.91
C GLY A 210 12.17 -9.21 -17.04
N LYS A 211 12.01 -10.07 -16.02
CA LYS A 211 10.88 -11.02 -15.96
C LYS A 211 9.57 -10.25 -15.71
N PRO A 212 8.47 -10.57 -16.42
CA PRO A 212 7.20 -9.88 -16.21
C PRO A 212 6.71 -10.09 -14.77
N ASN A 213 6.01 -9.09 -14.24
CA ASN A 213 5.23 -9.22 -13.02
C ASN A 213 3.82 -8.69 -13.31
N TYR A 214 2.82 -9.56 -13.20
CA TYR A 214 1.45 -9.21 -13.55
C TYR A 214 0.66 -8.81 -12.30
N SER A 215 -0.03 -7.68 -12.37
CA SER A 215 -1.17 -7.39 -11.50
C SER A 215 -2.44 -7.97 -12.12
N ILE A 216 -3.38 -8.39 -11.27
CA ILE A 216 -4.70 -8.89 -11.64
C ILE A 216 -5.73 -8.00 -10.97
N ASP A 217 -6.82 -7.66 -11.67
CA ASP A 217 -7.99 -7.00 -11.11
C ASP A 217 -8.46 -7.79 -9.87
N PRO A 218 -8.36 -7.21 -8.66
CA PRO A 218 -8.74 -7.90 -7.44
C PRO A 218 -10.19 -8.39 -7.42
N ILE A 219 -11.13 -7.67 -8.04
CA ILE A 219 -12.54 -8.10 -8.10
C ILE A 219 -12.70 -9.34 -8.98
N TYR A 220 -12.02 -9.37 -10.13
CA TYR A 220 -11.97 -10.56 -10.98
C TYR A 220 -11.33 -11.74 -10.24
N PHE A 221 -10.17 -11.52 -9.62
CA PHE A 221 -9.46 -12.55 -8.87
C PHE A 221 -10.33 -13.19 -7.79
N LEU A 222 -11.01 -12.38 -6.97
CA LEU A 222 -11.86 -12.91 -5.91
C LEU A 222 -13.05 -13.70 -6.47
N ASN A 223 -13.74 -13.17 -7.47
CA ASN A 223 -14.99 -13.79 -7.95
C ASN A 223 -14.78 -14.96 -8.91
N GLN A 224 -13.70 -14.96 -9.68
CA GLN A 224 -13.48 -15.90 -10.79
C GLN A 224 -12.33 -16.88 -10.54
N MET A 225 -11.51 -16.64 -9.53
CA MET A 225 -10.35 -17.49 -9.23
C MET A 225 -10.37 -18.01 -7.79
N ALA A 226 -10.26 -17.12 -6.81
CA ALA A 226 -10.20 -17.51 -5.40
C ALA A 226 -11.55 -18.09 -4.93
N GLY A 227 -12.65 -17.44 -5.32
CA GLY A 227 -14.04 -17.88 -5.17
C GLY A 227 -14.24 -19.37 -5.42
N PRO A 228 -14.17 -19.76 -6.70
CA PRO A 228 -14.31 -21.15 -7.10
C PRO A 228 -13.25 -22.10 -6.51
N ASN A 229 -12.05 -21.62 -6.17
CA ASN A 229 -11.02 -22.47 -5.55
C ASN A 229 -11.42 -22.92 -4.15
N GLU A 230 -11.80 -21.98 -3.30
CA GLU A 230 -12.27 -22.26 -1.93
C GLU A 230 -13.51 -23.18 -1.95
N GLU A 231 -14.48 -22.96 -2.86
CA GLU A 231 -15.65 -23.84 -3.00
C GLU A 231 -15.25 -25.29 -3.32
N LYS A 232 -14.31 -25.48 -4.24
CA LYS A 232 -13.76 -26.80 -4.58
C LYS A 232 -13.05 -27.46 -3.40
N GLU A 233 -12.46 -26.66 -2.52
CA GLU A 233 -11.79 -27.11 -1.29
C GLU A 233 -12.76 -27.24 -0.10
N GLY A 234 -14.07 -27.04 -0.31
CA GLY A 234 -15.09 -27.15 0.74
C GLY A 234 -15.14 -25.96 1.71
N ARG A 235 -14.51 -24.83 1.35
CA ARG A 235 -14.52 -23.58 2.12
C ARG A 235 -15.68 -22.71 1.62
N THR A 236 -16.67 -22.45 2.47
CA THR A 236 -17.87 -21.67 2.10
C THR A 236 -17.57 -20.17 1.96
N TRP A 237 -18.16 -19.53 0.94
CA TRP A 237 -17.96 -18.11 0.66
C TRP A 237 -18.77 -17.15 1.51
#